data_AF-A0A356S922-F1
#
_entry.id   AF-A0A356S922-F1
#
_cell.length_a   1.000
_cell.length_b   1.000
_cell.length_c   1.000
_cell.angle_alpha   90.00
_cell.angle_beta   90.00
_cell.angle_gamma   90.00
#
_symmetry.space_group_name_H-M   'P 1'
#
loop_
_entity.id
_entity.type
_entity.pdbx_description
1 polymer ?
#
loop_
_entity_poly.entity_id
_entity_poly.type
_entity_poly.pdbx_seq_one_letter_code
_entity_poly.pdbx_strand_id
1 'polypeptide(L)'
;MRELQLVDMQAGVATTFADIEELATQCRFNDCQHHSEPGCAVQAAIAADELDERRLLNYEKLMREQAMNAATIAQKRASAKNLGKFYKKTLDQSVRNKRGE
;
A
#
# COMPACT_ATOMS: atom_id res chain seq x y z
N MET A 1 0.82 29.60 12.60
CA MET A 1 1.97 28.77 13.03
C MET A 1 1.51 27.40 13.51
N ARG A 2 1.11 26.52 12.60
CA ARG A 2 0.78 25.11 12.93
C ARG A 2 0.82 24.23 11.67
N GLU A 3 1.79 24.52 10.82
CA GLU A 3 1.92 23.97 9.46
C GLU A 3 3.31 23.36 9.27
N LEU A 4 4.33 23.95 9.89
CA LEU A 4 5.72 23.49 9.82
C LEU A 4 5.94 22.09 10.42
N GLN A 5 5.22 21.73 11.49
CA GLN A 5 5.39 20.43 12.16
C GLN A 5 4.98 19.24 11.28
N LEU A 6 4.06 19.41 10.34
CA LEU A 6 3.61 18.30 9.47
C LEU A 6 4.63 17.99 8.37
N VAL A 7 5.41 18.98 7.93
CA VAL A 7 6.44 18.82 6.91
C VAL A 7 7.65 18.07 7.46
N ASP A 8 8.06 18.39 8.70
CA ASP A 8 9.14 17.67 9.40
C ASP A 8 8.78 16.21 9.67
N MET A 9 7.50 15.90 9.91
CA MET A 9 7.05 14.51 10.13
C MET A 9 7.10 13.67 8.85
N GLN A 10 6.79 14.24 7.68
CA GLN A 10 6.88 13.51 6.40
C GLN A 10 8.34 13.26 5.99
N ALA A 11 9.22 14.24 6.17
CA ALA A 11 10.66 14.07 5.95
C ALA A 11 11.27 13.06 6.95
N GLY A 12 10.85 13.09 8.22
CA GLY A 12 11.28 12.13 9.23
C GLY A 12 10.88 10.69 8.92
N VAL A 13 9.70 10.49 8.34
CA VAL A 13 9.20 9.17 7.93
C VAL A 13 10.01 8.60 6.76
N ALA A 14 10.31 9.40 5.73
CA ALA A 14 11.17 8.96 4.62
C ALA A 14 12.59 8.60 5.13
N THR A 15 13.11 9.37 6.07
CA THR A 15 14.42 9.10 6.69
C THR A 15 14.40 7.82 7.55
N THR A 16 13.25 7.48 8.15
CA THR A 16 13.11 6.31 9.03
C THR A 16 13.24 4.99 8.30
N PHE A 17 12.88 4.93 7.02
CA PHE A 17 12.88 3.71 6.20
C PHE A 17 13.83 3.79 5.00
N ALA A 18 14.81 4.69 5.05
CA ALA A 18 15.78 4.88 3.98
C ALA A 18 16.62 3.62 3.69
N ASP A 19 16.86 2.80 4.72
CA ASP A 19 17.49 1.47 4.61
C ASP A 19 16.68 0.54 3.71
N ILE A 20 15.35 0.51 3.87
CA ILE A 20 14.46 -0.31 3.05
C ILE A 20 14.40 0.21 1.62
N GLU A 21 14.33 1.53 1.42
CA GLU A 21 14.34 2.13 0.08
C GLU A 21 15.65 1.85 -0.67
N GLU A 22 16.79 1.95 0.01
CA GLU A 22 18.10 1.65 -0.57
C GLU A 22 18.20 0.16 -0.97
N LEU A 23 17.76 -0.75 -0.10
CA LEU A 23 17.68 -2.17 -0.42
C LEU A 23 16.70 -2.45 -1.57
N ALA A 24 15.56 -1.74 -1.63
CA ALA A 24 14.58 -1.89 -2.69
C ALA A 24 15.16 -1.53 -4.07
N THR A 25 16.06 -0.54 -4.16
CA THR A 25 16.75 -0.21 -5.43
C THR A 25 17.66 -1.31 -5.95
N GLN A 26 18.08 -2.24 -5.08
CA GLN A 26 18.93 -3.38 -5.40
C GLN A 26 18.13 -4.63 -5.76
N CYS A 27 16.79 -4.57 -5.71
CA CYS A 27 15.95 -5.66 -6.15
C CYS A 27 16.13 -5.94 -7.64
N ARG A 28 15.98 -7.21 -8.01
CA ARG A 28 16.01 -7.65 -9.40
C ARG A 28 14.93 -6.98 -10.27
N PHE A 29 13.78 -6.66 -9.69
CA PHE A 29 12.61 -6.10 -10.38
C PHE A 29 12.28 -4.72 -9.83
N ASN A 30 11.87 -3.80 -10.72
CA ASN A 30 11.51 -2.44 -10.35
C ASN A 30 10.14 -2.35 -9.66
N ASP A 31 9.27 -3.35 -9.85
CA ASP A 31 7.95 -3.49 -9.24
C ASP A 31 7.92 -4.55 -8.13
N CYS A 32 9.08 -4.81 -7.51
CA CYS A 32 9.21 -5.78 -6.44
C CYS A 32 8.30 -5.42 -5.26
N GLN A 33 7.39 -6.32 -4.91
CA GLN A 33 6.52 -6.21 -3.73
C GLN A 33 7.20 -6.65 -2.43
N HIS A 34 8.42 -7.15 -2.50
CA HIS A 34 9.24 -7.59 -1.36
C HIS A 34 8.63 -8.71 -0.53
N HIS A 35 7.73 -9.53 -1.10
CA HIS A 35 7.12 -10.66 -0.39
C HIS A 35 7.86 -11.97 -0.64
N SER A 36 7.78 -12.52 -1.85
CA SER A 36 8.33 -13.84 -2.20
C SER A 36 9.05 -13.86 -3.54
N GLU A 37 9.39 -12.69 -4.06
CA GLU A 37 9.98 -12.56 -5.39
C GLU A 37 11.45 -12.99 -5.41
N PRO A 38 11.90 -13.70 -6.46
CA PRO A 38 13.27 -14.15 -6.57
C PRO A 38 14.21 -12.95 -6.82
N GLY A 39 15.29 -12.86 -6.04
CA GLY A 39 16.24 -11.75 -6.15
C GLY A 39 15.77 -10.45 -5.50
N CYS A 40 14.87 -10.54 -4.51
CA CYS A 40 14.51 -9.42 -3.65
C CYS A 40 15.63 -9.16 -2.62
N ALA A 41 16.30 -8.00 -2.73
CA ALA A 41 17.38 -7.62 -1.81
C ALA A 41 16.87 -7.36 -0.39
N VAL A 42 15.64 -6.84 -0.24
CA VAL A 42 15.00 -6.64 1.07
C VAL A 42 14.79 -7.96 1.81
N GLN A 43 14.26 -8.99 1.12
CA GLN A 43 14.08 -10.32 1.70
C GLN A 43 15.42 -11.01 1.98
N ALA A 44 16.44 -10.78 1.15
CA ALA A 44 17.79 -11.27 1.42
C ALA A 44 18.39 -10.64 2.70
N ALA A 45 18.20 -9.33 2.90
CA ALA A 45 18.64 -8.64 4.11
C ALA A 45 17.90 -9.13 5.36
N ILE A 46 16.60 -9.47 5.25
CA ILE A 46 15.84 -10.10 6.34
C ILE A 46 16.40 -11.49 6.66
N ALA A 47 16.68 -12.30 5.63
CA ALA A 47 17.27 -13.62 5.81
C ALA A 47 18.69 -13.57 6.40
N ALA A 48 19.41 -12.46 6.20
CA ALA A 48 20.73 -12.19 6.76
C ALA A 48 20.68 -11.54 8.16
N ASP A 49 19.49 -11.29 8.72
CA ASP A 49 19.28 -10.58 9.99
C ASP A 49 19.80 -9.12 9.99
N GLU A 50 20.04 -8.56 8.80
CA GLU A 50 20.44 -7.16 8.60
C GLU A 50 19.22 -6.21 8.65
N LEU A 51 18.02 -6.75 8.39
CA LEU A 51 16.75 -6.03 8.46
C LEU A 51 15.71 -6.85 9.24
N ASP A 52 15.11 -6.26 10.27
CA ASP A 52 14.00 -6.90 11.01
C ASP A 52 12.74 -6.96 10.13
N GLU A 53 12.12 -8.13 10.01
CA GLU A 53 10.88 -8.35 9.26
C GLU A 53 9.76 -7.38 9.69
N ARG A 54 9.68 -7.03 10.97
CA ARG A 54 8.70 -6.06 11.50
C ARG A 54 8.90 -4.66 10.90
N ARG A 55 10.13 -4.27 10.56
CA ARG A 55 10.38 -2.99 9.87
C ARG A 55 9.73 -3.00 8.48
N LEU A 56 9.89 -4.08 7.72
CA LEU A 56 9.24 -4.22 6.42
C LEU A 56 7.71 -4.15 6.54
N LEU A 57 7.12 -4.87 7.48
CA LEU A 57 5.66 -4.84 7.71
C LEU A 57 5.14 -3.43 8.07
N ASN A 58 5.90 -2.69 8.87
CA ASN A 58 5.56 -1.31 9.22
C ASN A 58 5.67 -0.38 8.01
N TYR A 59 6.71 -0.54 7.19
CA TYR A 59 6.88 0.20 5.95
C TYR A 59 5.73 -0.05 4.97
N GLU A 60 5.36 -1.30 4.71
CA GLU A 60 4.22 -1.65 3.85
C GLU A 60 2.89 -1.07 4.36
N LYS A 61 2.70 -1.08 5.69
CA LYS A 61 1.51 -0.48 6.31
C LYS A 61 1.47 1.03 6.04
N LEU A 62 2.59 1.72 6.27
CA LEU A 62 2.69 3.15 6.01
C LEU A 62 2.44 3.48 4.54
N MET A 63 3.04 2.74 3.59
CA MET A 63 2.85 2.97 2.15
C MET A 63 1.38 2.82 1.74
N ARG A 64 0.67 1.83 2.30
CA ARG A 64 -0.78 1.69 2.11
C ARG A 64 -1.56 2.87 2.65
N GLU A 65 -1.23 3.35 3.84
CA GLU A 65 -1.88 4.52 4.44
C GLU A 65 -1.61 5.80 3.62
N GLN A 66 -0.37 5.99 3.15
CA GLN A 66 -0.01 7.11 2.28
C GLN A 66 -0.75 7.06 0.95
N ALA A 67 -0.86 5.89 0.30
CA ALA A 67 -1.63 5.74 -0.93
C ALA A 67 -3.11 6.12 -0.74
N MET A 68 -3.71 5.75 0.40
CA MET A 68 -5.09 6.12 0.74
C MET A 68 -5.26 7.62 1.03
N ASN A 69 -4.23 8.25 1.62
CA ASN A 69 -4.23 9.67 1.92
C ASN A 69 -3.96 10.54 0.67
N ALA A 70 -3.06 10.08 -0.21
CA ALA A 70 -2.70 10.74 -1.46
C ALA A 70 -3.83 10.70 -2.51
N ALA A 71 -4.77 9.75 -2.39
CA ALA A 71 -5.93 9.69 -3.28
C ALA A 71 -6.75 10.99 -3.19
N THR A 72 -6.89 11.67 -4.33
CA THR A 72 -7.64 12.92 -4.45
C THR A 72 -9.12 12.73 -4.08
N ILE A 73 -9.77 13.82 -3.67
CA ILE A 73 -11.22 13.82 -3.39
C ILE A 73 -12.02 13.29 -4.61
N ALA A 74 -11.57 13.62 -5.83
CA ALA A 74 -12.18 13.13 -7.07
C ALA A 74 -12.04 11.60 -7.22
N GLN A 75 -10.85 11.04 -7.00
CA GLN A 75 -10.60 9.60 -7.03
C GLN A 75 -11.44 8.86 -5.97
N LYS A 76 -11.48 9.37 -4.73
CA LYS A 76 -12.30 8.79 -3.65
C LYS A 76 -13.80 8.74 -4.02
N ARG A 77 -14.34 9.82 -4.60
CA ARG A 77 -15.74 9.88 -5.07
C ARG A 77 -16.00 8.90 -6.22
N ALA A 78 -15.07 8.79 -7.17
CA ALA A 78 -15.20 7.86 -8.29
C ALA A 78 -15.22 6.40 -7.81
N SER A 79 -14.31 6.02 -6.90
CA SER A 79 -14.27 4.69 -6.30
C SER A 79 -15.54 4.36 -5.52
N ALA A 80 -16.05 5.29 -4.71
CA ALA A 80 -17.30 5.10 -3.97
C ALA A 80 -18.51 4.88 -4.91
N LYS A 81 -18.60 5.64 -6.00
CA LYS A 81 -19.65 5.46 -7.01
C LYS A 81 -19.58 4.10 -7.70
N ASN A 82 -18.37 3.65 -8.05
CA ASN A 82 -18.16 2.35 -8.69
C ASN A 82 -18.52 1.20 -7.74
N LEU A 83 -18.15 1.31 -6.46
CA LEU A 83 -18.52 0.33 -5.44
C LEU A 83 -20.04 0.25 -5.24
N GLY A 84 -20.73 1.40 -5.20
CA GLY A 84 -22.20 1.43 -5.12
C GLY A 84 -22.89 0.75 -6.30
N LYS A 85 -22.38 0.94 -7.53
CA LYS A 85 -22.87 0.22 -8.73
C LYS A 85 -22.63 -1.28 -8.62
N PHE A 86 -21.47 -1.69 -8.12
CA PHE A 86 -21.15 -3.10 -7.93
C PHE A 86 -22.16 -3.74 -6.97
N TYR A 87 -22.36 -3.19 -5.77
CA TYR A 87 -23.30 -3.73 -4.80
C TYR A 87 -24.73 -3.83 -5.34
N LYS A 88 -25.20 -2.80 -6.05
CA LYS A 88 -26.53 -2.84 -6.69
C LYS A 88 -26.63 -4.01 -7.66
N LYS A 89 -25.61 -4.21 -8.52
CA LYS A 89 -25.58 -5.30 -9.48
C LYS A 89 -25.56 -6.68 -8.81
N THR A 90 -24.79 -6.86 -7.73
CA THR A 90 -24.75 -8.13 -6.99
C THR A 90 -26.07 -8.41 -6.29
N LEU A 91 -26.71 -7.39 -5.71
CA LEU A 91 -28.05 -7.52 -5.11
C LEU A 91 -29.10 -7.87 -6.17
N ASP A 92 -29.12 -7.17 -7.30
CA ASP A 92 -30.04 -7.43 -8.41
C ASP A 92 -29.84 -8.84 -8.98
N GLN A 93 -28.60 -9.34 -9.04
CA GLN A 93 -28.30 -10.71 -9.44
C GLN A 93 -28.80 -11.72 -8.39
N SER A 94 -28.57 -11.47 -7.10
CA SER A 94 -29.06 -12.35 -6.03
C SER A 94 -30.59 -12.45 -6.02
N VAL A 95 -31.28 -11.33 -6.25
CA VAL A 95 -32.74 -11.31 -6.36
C VAL A 95 -33.22 -12.13 -7.56
N ARG A 96 -32.57 -12.01 -8.73
CA ARG A 96 -32.87 -12.83 -9.92
C ARG A 96 -32.66 -14.32 -9.67
N ASN A 97 -31.51 -14.69 -9.11
CA ASN A 97 -31.22 -16.09 -8.77
C ASN A 97 -32.25 -16.68 -7.79
N LYS A 98 -32.75 -15.90 -6.82
CA LYS A 98 -33.81 -16.34 -5.89
C LYS A 98 -35.18 -16.49 -6.55
N ARG A 99 -35.42 -15.80 -7.66
CA ARG A 99 -36.67 -15.86 -8.44
C ARG A 99 -36.67 -17.00 -9.46
N GLY A 100 -35.55 -17.69 -9.65
CA GLY A 100 -35.44 -18.84 -10.57
C GLY A 100 -35.26 -18.46 -12.04
N GLU A 101 -34.80 -17.23 -12.32
CA GLU A 101 -34.33 -16.78 -13.65
C GLU A 101 -32.82 -17.00 -13.84
#